data_AF-A0A6P0NBH8-F1
#
_entry.id   AF-A0A6P0NBH8-F1
#
_cell.length_a   1.000
_cell.length_b   1.000
_cell.length_c   1.000
_cell.angle_alpha   90.00
_cell.angle_beta   90.00
_cell.angle_gamma   90.00
#
_symmetry.space_group_name_H-M   'P 1'
#
loop_
_entity.id
_entity.type
_entity.pdbx_description
1 polymer ?
#
loop_
_entity_poly.entity_id
_entity_poly.type
_entity_poly.pdbx_seq_one_letter_code
_entity_poly.pdbx_strand_id
1 'polypeptide(L)'
;MDDLTGLRTLIAEDTVLQELAQSPLMLNIMILAYQGVAVEDLPRTEVVEERRKQLFDAYIKKMFKRRKTNQQYQDAQVKHWLIWMAKRMVEESQTVFLIEKMQPSWLKNRKPKRIYRLMVGLMFGLIPGLISVLMPGQMGGLMFALMVGLMAGKIARVTEEIKTVEKLQVNWKKILISLLMAGLIFGLIAGLIAGLIAEPMAGLMAGLIFGLMAGLIFGPMAGLMFGLEVLEIETKTSPNQGIWKSVRNAITLWLMVGLMVGLMVGLIAGLREGLTERLMAMLMFWLIVGLIVGLIFGLVNGGEACIQHFILRLVLYSNNCIPWNYARFLDYAADRIFLQKVGGGYIFIHRMLMEHFAEMKPEN
;
A
#
# COMPACT_ATOMS: atom_id res chain seq x y z
N MET A 1 -11.51 41.64 21.63
CA MET A 1 -10.21 41.68 22.34
C MET A 1 -10.36 41.29 23.81
N ASP A 2 -11.58 41.23 24.37
CA ASP A 2 -11.85 40.91 25.78
C ASP A 2 -11.68 39.43 26.18
N ASP A 3 -11.47 38.54 25.21
CA ASP A 3 -11.56 37.08 25.39
C ASP A 3 -10.24 36.42 25.89
N LEU A 4 -9.16 37.20 25.98
CA LEU A 4 -7.82 36.72 26.41
C LEU A 4 -7.32 37.38 27.70
N THR A 5 -8.12 38.25 28.31
CA THR A 5 -7.75 38.95 29.56
C THR A 5 -7.53 37.96 30.70
N GLY A 6 -8.36 36.91 30.77
CA GLY A 6 -8.20 35.80 31.72
C GLY A 6 -6.93 34.98 31.50
N LEU A 7 -6.54 34.75 30.25
CA LEU A 7 -5.28 34.04 29.95
C LEU A 7 -4.05 34.86 30.35
N ARG A 8 -4.08 36.19 30.15
CA ARG A 8 -2.97 37.07 30.55
C ARG A 8 -2.78 37.10 32.06
N THR A 9 -3.87 37.11 32.83
CA THR A 9 -3.83 37.03 34.29
C THR A 9 -3.32 35.67 34.76
N LEU A 10 -3.79 34.57 34.15
CA LEU A 10 -3.29 33.22 34.44
C LEU A 10 -1.79 33.08 34.20
N ILE A 11 -1.28 33.58 33.07
CA ILE A 11 0.16 33.53 32.78
C ILE A 11 0.94 34.42 33.76
N ALA A 12 0.38 35.53 34.24
CA ALA A 12 1.06 36.37 35.22
C ALA A 12 1.19 35.69 36.61
N GLU A 13 0.22 34.87 36.99
CA GLU A 13 0.16 34.20 38.30
C GLU A 13 0.88 32.84 38.36
N ASP A 14 0.96 32.13 37.23
CA ASP A 14 1.42 30.74 37.17
C ASP A 14 2.79 30.64 36.47
N THR A 15 3.86 30.46 37.25
CA THR A 15 5.24 30.35 36.76
C THR A 15 5.43 29.17 35.81
N VAL A 16 4.68 28.08 36.00
CA VAL A 16 4.70 26.91 35.13
C VAL A 16 4.08 27.22 33.77
N LEU A 17 2.98 27.98 33.74
CA LEU A 17 2.39 28.44 32.47
C LEU A 17 3.30 29.44 31.75
N GLN A 18 4.06 30.28 32.47
CA GLN A 18 5.06 31.16 31.84
C GLN A 18 6.14 30.36 31.13
N GLU A 19 6.68 29.34 31.79
CA GLU A 19 7.70 28.46 31.20
C GLU A 19 7.18 27.77 29.94
N LEU A 20 5.97 27.20 29.98
CA LEU A 20 5.33 26.58 28.83
C LEU A 20 5.03 27.58 27.70
N ALA A 21 4.67 28.83 28.04
CA ALA A 21 4.35 29.89 27.07
C ALA A 21 5.57 30.42 26.30
N GLN A 22 6.80 30.10 26.71
CA GLN A 22 8.02 30.48 25.98
C GLN A 22 8.09 29.84 24.59
N SER A 23 7.43 28.70 24.39
CA SER A 23 7.25 28.11 23.06
C SER A 23 6.07 28.76 22.34
N PRO A 24 6.27 29.39 21.16
CA PRO A 24 5.19 29.99 20.38
C PRO A 24 4.05 29.01 20.07
N LEU A 25 4.39 27.72 19.96
CA LEU A 25 3.43 26.67 19.66
C LEU A 25 2.55 26.33 20.86
N MET A 26 3.12 26.32 22.07
CA MET A 26 2.36 26.13 23.31
C MET A 26 1.49 27.33 23.64
N LEU A 27 1.99 28.55 23.41
CA LEU A 27 1.20 29.77 23.56
C LEU A 27 -0.05 29.73 22.67
N ASN A 28 0.07 29.29 21.41
CA ASN A 28 -1.08 29.14 20.52
C ASN A 28 -2.10 28.11 21.05
N ILE A 29 -1.64 27.00 21.62
CA ILE A 29 -2.51 26.00 22.26
C ILE A 29 -3.21 26.57 23.49
N MET A 30 -2.51 27.34 24.32
CA MET A 30 -3.10 28.02 25.49
C MET A 30 -4.19 29.01 25.09
N ILE A 31 -3.92 29.84 24.08
CA ILE A 31 -4.91 30.76 23.49
C ILE A 31 -6.15 29.97 23.08
N LEU A 32 -5.97 28.91 22.28
CA LEU A 32 -7.08 28.11 21.80
C LEU A 32 -7.82 27.36 22.91
N ALA A 33 -7.14 26.88 23.96
CA ALA A 33 -7.72 26.13 25.07
C ALA A 33 -8.49 27.02 26.05
N TYR A 34 -7.91 28.14 26.46
CA TYR A 34 -8.43 28.98 27.55
C TYR A 34 -9.18 30.24 27.10
N GLN A 35 -9.23 30.55 25.80
CA GLN A 35 -10.11 31.62 25.29
C GLN A 35 -11.56 31.48 25.79
N GLY A 36 -12.07 32.46 26.53
CA GLY A 36 -13.43 32.46 27.08
C GLY A 36 -13.68 31.54 28.28
N VAL A 37 -12.63 31.05 28.95
CA VAL A 37 -12.72 30.29 30.20
C VAL A 37 -12.38 31.22 31.37
N ALA A 38 -13.18 31.16 32.44
CA ALA A 38 -12.92 31.93 33.67
C ALA A 38 -11.70 31.36 34.40
N VAL A 39 -10.86 32.25 34.93
CA VAL A 39 -9.58 31.92 35.60
C VAL A 39 -9.77 31.05 36.84
N GLU A 40 -10.92 31.17 37.51
CA GLU A 40 -11.25 30.51 38.77
C GLU A 40 -11.52 29.00 38.63
N ASP A 41 -11.85 28.52 37.43
CA ASP A 41 -12.24 27.12 37.19
C ASP A 41 -11.04 26.16 36.94
N LEU A 42 -9.81 26.68 36.93
CA LEU A 42 -8.64 25.90 36.56
C LEU A 42 -7.92 25.34 37.80
N PRO A 43 -7.73 24.01 37.90
CA PRO A 43 -6.96 23.41 38.99
C PRO A 43 -5.52 23.95 38.97
N ARG A 44 -5.01 24.39 40.13
CA ARG A 44 -3.63 24.86 40.29
C ARG A 44 -2.71 23.68 40.58
N THR A 45 -1.55 23.65 39.95
CA THR A 45 -0.59 22.54 40.08
C THR A 45 0.82 23.07 39.89
N GLU A 46 1.73 22.73 40.80
CA GLU A 46 3.13 23.19 40.78
C GLU A 46 4.03 22.32 39.86
N VAL A 47 3.51 21.18 39.42
CA VAL A 47 4.23 20.24 38.54
C VAL A 47 3.97 20.57 37.07
N VAL A 48 5.03 20.92 36.34
CA VAL A 48 5.00 21.27 34.91
C VAL A 48 4.31 20.22 34.05
N GLU A 49 4.61 18.95 34.31
CA GLU A 49 4.06 17.82 33.57
C GLU A 49 2.55 17.65 33.75
N GLU A 50 2.04 17.80 34.99
CA GLU A 50 0.61 17.72 35.27
C GLU A 50 -0.13 18.91 34.68
N ARG A 51 0.45 20.11 34.77
CA ARG A 51 -0.11 21.33 34.16
C ARG A 51 -0.19 21.22 32.63
N ARG A 52 0.82 20.62 32.00
CA ARG A 52 0.83 20.32 30.56
C ARG A 52 -0.30 19.37 30.17
N LYS A 53 -0.51 18.30 30.94
CA LYS A 53 -1.62 17.35 30.70
C LYS A 53 -2.98 18.03 30.81
N GLN A 54 -3.19 18.82 31.86
CA GLN A 54 -4.42 19.61 32.04
C GLN A 54 -4.69 20.56 30.87
N LEU A 55 -3.66 21.26 30.39
CA LEU A 55 -3.75 22.16 29.24
C LEU A 55 -4.20 21.40 27.98
N PHE A 56 -3.59 20.25 27.70
CA PHE A 56 -3.99 19.44 26.53
C PHE A 56 -5.39 18.85 26.68
N ASP A 57 -5.80 18.44 27.88
CA ASP A 57 -7.16 17.94 28.12
C ASP A 57 -8.22 19.04 27.94
N ALA A 58 -7.95 20.25 28.45
CA ALA A 58 -8.78 21.43 28.23
C ALA A 58 -8.85 21.79 26.74
N TYR A 59 -7.70 21.76 26.05
CA TYR A 59 -7.62 21.97 24.61
C TYR A 59 -8.48 20.96 23.84
N ILE A 60 -8.35 19.67 24.14
CA ILE A 60 -9.10 18.59 23.47
C ILE A 60 -10.60 18.78 23.68
N LYS A 61 -11.03 19.02 24.93
CA LYS A 61 -12.45 19.26 25.27
C LYS A 61 -13.04 20.44 24.49
N LYS A 62 -12.24 21.49 24.27
CA LYS A 62 -12.68 22.66 23.52
C LYS A 62 -12.70 22.43 22.01
N MET A 63 -11.71 21.74 21.47
CA MET A 63 -11.67 21.40 20.04
C MET A 63 -12.81 20.46 19.62
N PHE A 64 -13.29 19.58 20.51
CA PHE A 64 -14.51 18.80 20.25
C PHE A 64 -15.77 19.67 20.13
N LYS A 65 -15.88 20.73 20.93
CA LYS A 65 -17.02 21.68 20.88
C LYS A 65 -16.94 22.66 19.71
N ARG A 66 -15.75 22.82 19.12
CA ARG A 66 -15.50 23.73 18.00
C ARG A 66 -16.24 23.22 16.76
N ARG A 67 -17.13 24.06 16.21
CA ARG A 67 -17.96 23.77 15.01
C ARG A 67 -18.93 22.59 15.18
N LYS A 68 -19.87 22.71 16.12
CA LYS A 68 -20.95 21.73 16.38
C LYS A 68 -21.80 21.34 15.17
N THR A 69 -21.93 22.20 14.15
CA THR A 69 -22.79 21.99 12.98
C THR A 69 -22.38 20.83 12.06
N ASN A 70 -21.21 20.21 12.28
CA ASN A 70 -20.70 19.12 11.43
C ASN A 70 -20.20 17.92 12.27
N GLN A 71 -20.99 17.49 13.27
CA GLN A 71 -20.66 16.37 14.15
C GLN A 71 -20.97 15.02 13.46
N GLN A 72 -20.04 14.59 12.60
CA GLN A 72 -20.13 13.36 11.81
C GLN A 72 -19.72 12.09 12.58
N TYR A 73 -18.98 12.25 13.69
CA TYR A 73 -18.48 11.15 14.51
C TYR A 73 -18.70 11.47 15.99
N GLN A 74 -18.84 10.43 16.82
CA GLN A 74 -18.92 10.61 18.26
C GLN A 74 -17.54 10.96 18.84
N ASP A 75 -17.50 11.85 19.83
CA ASP A 75 -16.25 12.35 20.42
C ASP A 75 -15.39 11.22 21.00
N ALA A 76 -16.02 10.21 21.63
CA ALA A 76 -15.35 9.02 22.14
C ALA A 76 -14.65 8.21 21.02
N GLN A 77 -15.32 8.03 19.87
CA GLN A 77 -14.75 7.31 18.71
C GLN A 77 -13.58 8.08 18.11
N VAL A 78 -13.73 9.40 17.95
CA VAL A 78 -12.66 10.27 17.43
C VAL A 78 -11.45 10.23 18.35
N LYS A 79 -11.67 10.35 19.67
CA LYS A 79 -10.61 10.26 20.68
C LYS A 79 -9.92 8.89 20.60
N HIS A 80 -10.69 7.80 20.50
CA HIS A 80 -10.14 6.45 20.36
C HIS A 80 -9.22 6.32 19.12
N TRP A 81 -9.67 6.76 17.94
CA TRP A 81 -8.87 6.70 16.72
C TRP A 81 -7.65 7.61 16.74
N LEU A 82 -7.76 8.82 17.33
CA LEU A 82 -6.61 9.72 17.52
C LEU A 82 -5.57 9.13 18.48
N ILE A 83 -6.01 8.54 19.61
CA ILE A 83 -5.13 7.83 20.54
C ILE A 83 -4.42 6.69 19.82
N TRP A 84 -5.17 5.87 19.08
CA TRP A 84 -4.58 4.73 18.37
C TRP A 84 -3.55 5.18 17.33
N MET A 85 -3.89 6.20 16.52
CA MET A 85 -2.99 6.78 15.52
C MET A 85 -1.74 7.37 16.16
N ALA A 86 -1.89 8.16 17.23
CA ALA A 86 -0.79 8.77 17.94
C ALA A 86 0.19 7.72 18.51
N LYS A 87 -0.33 6.64 19.11
CA LYS A 87 0.50 5.52 19.57
C LYS A 87 1.33 4.92 18.45
N ARG A 88 0.74 4.70 17.28
CA ARG A 88 1.45 4.14 16.12
C ARG A 88 2.51 5.10 15.59
N MET A 89 2.20 6.39 15.51
CA MET A 89 3.14 7.41 15.05
C MET A 89 4.34 7.56 15.99
N VAL A 90 4.12 7.55 17.30
CA VAL A 90 5.19 7.61 18.30
C VAL A 90 6.07 6.37 18.24
N GLU A 91 5.47 5.17 18.19
CA GLU A 91 6.21 3.90 18.13
C GLU A 91 7.08 3.77 16.86
N GLU A 92 6.59 4.23 15.72
CA GLU A 92 7.31 4.17 14.43
C GLU A 92 8.15 5.44 14.17
N SER A 93 8.24 6.36 15.14
CA SER A 93 8.95 7.65 15.02
C SER A 93 8.53 8.49 13.80
N GLN A 94 7.25 8.42 13.43
CA GLN A 94 6.68 9.14 12.29
C GLN A 94 6.08 10.48 12.72
N THR A 95 6.50 11.56 12.08
CA THR A 95 5.91 12.91 12.28
C THR A 95 4.77 13.19 11.31
N VAL A 96 4.85 12.64 10.10
CA VAL A 96 3.84 12.76 9.04
C VAL A 96 3.16 11.42 8.84
N PHE A 97 1.85 11.40 9.06
CA PHE A 97 1.02 10.25 8.81
C PHE A 97 0.55 10.19 7.35
N LEU A 98 0.95 9.13 6.66
CA LEU A 98 0.49 8.79 5.32
C LEU A 98 -0.34 7.51 5.39
N ILE A 99 -1.59 7.57 4.93
CA ILE A 99 -2.53 6.43 4.96
C ILE A 99 -1.99 5.23 4.16
N GLU A 100 -1.16 5.50 3.15
CA GLU A 100 -0.49 4.49 2.31
C GLU A 100 0.84 3.98 2.87
N LYS A 101 1.33 4.53 3.99
CA LYS A 101 2.51 4.01 4.69
C LYS A 101 2.15 3.15 5.91
N MET A 102 0.87 2.83 6.11
CA MET A 102 0.45 1.90 7.16
C MET A 102 0.99 0.50 6.87
N GLN A 103 1.70 -0.09 7.84
CA GLN A 103 2.39 -1.37 7.69
C GLN A 103 1.72 -2.51 8.47
N PRO A 104 1.91 -3.78 8.06
CA PRO A 104 1.42 -4.94 8.80
C PRO A 104 2.00 -5.05 10.23
N SER A 105 3.14 -4.40 10.51
CA SER A 105 3.72 -4.27 11.85
C SER A 105 2.77 -3.62 12.86
N TRP A 106 1.81 -2.82 12.38
CA TRP A 106 0.83 -2.13 13.22
C TRP A 106 -0.17 -3.11 13.89
N LEU A 107 -0.27 -4.34 13.37
CA LEU A 107 -1.04 -5.44 13.95
C LEU A 107 -0.23 -6.16 15.05
N LYS A 108 -0.15 -5.56 16.25
CA LYS A 108 0.56 -6.17 17.40
C LYS A 108 -0.01 -7.51 17.85
N ASN A 109 -1.33 -7.65 17.80
CA ASN A 109 -2.01 -8.84 18.29
C ASN A 109 -1.79 -10.03 17.35
N ARG A 110 -1.40 -11.20 17.91
CA ARG A 110 -1.15 -12.42 17.13
C ARG A 110 -2.36 -12.87 16.31
N LYS A 111 -3.58 -12.67 16.83
CA LYS A 111 -4.84 -13.06 16.15
C LYS A 111 -5.09 -12.24 14.87
N PRO A 112 -5.22 -10.89 14.90
CA PRO A 112 -5.30 -10.05 13.70
C PRO A 112 -4.16 -10.27 12.72
N LYS A 113 -2.91 -10.42 13.20
CA LYS A 113 -1.76 -10.69 12.32
C LYS A 113 -1.87 -12.05 11.61
N ARG A 114 -2.42 -13.08 12.26
CA ARG A 114 -2.70 -14.38 11.63
C ARG A 114 -3.86 -14.30 10.64
N ILE A 115 -4.92 -13.57 10.96
CA ILE A 115 -6.06 -13.34 10.05
C ILE A 115 -5.58 -12.59 8.80
N TYR A 116 -4.80 -11.53 8.96
CA TYR A 116 -4.18 -10.79 7.86
C TYR A 116 -3.37 -11.73 6.94
N ARG A 117 -2.44 -12.52 7.50
CA ARG A 117 -1.64 -13.48 6.71
C ARG A 117 -2.50 -14.52 5.99
N LEU A 118 -3.55 -15.02 6.65
CA LEU A 118 -4.45 -16.00 6.06
C LEU A 118 -5.28 -15.40 4.92
N MET A 119 -5.83 -14.19 5.10
CA MET A 119 -6.58 -13.49 4.05
C MET A 119 -5.69 -13.16 2.85
N VAL A 120 -4.47 -12.67 3.08
CA VAL A 120 -3.50 -12.41 2.01
C VAL A 120 -3.17 -13.71 1.28
N GLY A 121 -2.78 -14.76 2.01
CA GLY A 121 -2.44 -16.06 1.42
C GLY A 121 -3.62 -16.69 0.66
N LEU A 122 -4.84 -16.54 1.17
CA LEU A 122 -6.05 -17.04 0.51
C LEU A 122 -6.33 -16.28 -0.78
N MET A 123 -6.20 -14.95 -0.81
CA MET A 123 -6.37 -14.18 -2.05
C MET A 123 -5.35 -14.59 -3.11
N PHE A 124 -4.08 -14.73 -2.72
CA PHE A 124 -3.03 -15.17 -3.63
C PHE A 124 -3.09 -16.66 -3.99
N GLY A 125 -3.81 -17.50 -3.23
CA GLY A 125 -4.02 -18.91 -3.56
C GLY A 125 -5.29 -19.18 -4.39
N LEU A 126 -6.40 -18.49 -4.07
CA LEU A 126 -7.68 -18.63 -4.74
C LEU A 126 -7.64 -18.08 -6.17
N ILE A 127 -6.98 -16.94 -6.39
CA ILE A 127 -6.91 -16.34 -7.73
C ILE A 127 -6.25 -17.32 -8.72
N PRO A 128 -5.04 -17.85 -8.45
CA PRO A 128 -4.46 -18.93 -9.25
C PRO A 128 -5.30 -20.20 -9.34
N GLY A 129 -5.92 -20.61 -8.23
CA GLY A 129 -6.72 -21.84 -8.17
C GLY A 129 -7.98 -21.78 -9.02
N LEU A 130 -8.67 -20.64 -9.05
CA LEU A 130 -9.83 -20.45 -9.93
C LEU A 130 -9.41 -20.37 -11.40
N ILE A 131 -8.29 -19.70 -11.68
CA ILE A 131 -7.72 -19.62 -13.03
C ILE A 131 -7.36 -21.03 -13.56
N SER A 132 -6.81 -21.90 -12.71
CA SER A 132 -6.40 -23.24 -13.13
C SER A 132 -7.57 -24.18 -13.40
N VAL A 133 -8.67 -24.05 -12.65
CA VAL A 133 -9.91 -24.82 -12.87
C VAL A 133 -10.62 -24.41 -14.16
N LEU A 134 -10.52 -23.13 -14.55
CA LEU A 134 -11.13 -22.63 -15.79
C LEU A 134 -10.37 -23.07 -17.06
N MET A 135 -9.17 -23.64 -16.91
CA MET A 135 -8.29 -24.03 -18.02
C MET A 135 -8.42 -25.52 -18.33
N PRO A 136 -8.70 -25.90 -19.60
CA PRO A 136 -8.82 -27.30 -19.96
C PRO A 136 -7.46 -28.04 -19.94
N GLY A 137 -7.48 -29.29 -19.46
CA GLY A 137 -6.38 -30.25 -19.58
C GLY A 137 -5.18 -30.02 -18.65
N GLN A 138 -4.03 -30.61 -18.99
CA GLN A 138 -2.79 -30.55 -18.21
C GLN A 138 -2.19 -29.12 -18.12
N MET A 139 -2.66 -28.21 -18.97
CA MET A 139 -2.25 -26.81 -19.02
C MET A 139 -2.66 -26.03 -17.76
N GLY A 140 -3.84 -26.31 -17.20
CA GLY A 140 -4.32 -25.66 -15.97
C GLY A 140 -3.45 -26.01 -14.76
N GLY A 141 -3.04 -27.28 -14.64
CA GLY A 141 -2.16 -27.75 -13.58
C GLY A 141 -0.74 -27.18 -13.66
N LEU A 142 -0.16 -27.10 -14.87
CA LEU A 142 1.16 -26.49 -15.08
C LEU A 142 1.15 -25.00 -14.78
N MET A 143 0.12 -24.27 -15.23
CA MET A 143 -0.02 -22.85 -14.90
C MET A 143 -0.26 -22.64 -13.40
N PHE A 144 -1.02 -23.51 -12.73
CA PHE A 144 -1.19 -23.48 -11.27
C PHE A 144 0.13 -23.65 -10.53
N ALA A 145 0.92 -24.67 -10.88
CA ALA A 145 2.21 -24.94 -10.25
C ALA A 145 3.20 -23.78 -10.46
N LEU A 146 3.23 -23.20 -11.66
CA LEU A 146 4.09 -22.06 -11.98
C LEU A 146 3.62 -20.78 -11.25
N MET A 147 2.31 -20.58 -11.13
CA MET A 147 1.71 -19.49 -10.35
C MET A 147 2.06 -19.58 -8.86
N VAL A 148 1.80 -20.74 -8.24
CA VAL A 148 2.10 -20.95 -6.82
C VAL A 148 3.60 -20.88 -6.56
N GLY A 149 4.44 -21.44 -7.45
CA GLY A 149 5.90 -21.40 -7.33
C GLY A 149 6.49 -19.99 -7.41
N LEU A 150 6.05 -19.16 -8.36
CA LEU A 150 6.51 -17.77 -8.51
C LEU A 150 6.00 -16.87 -7.37
N MET A 151 4.78 -17.10 -6.88
CA MET A 151 4.21 -16.31 -5.81
C MET A 151 4.72 -16.74 -4.42
N ALA A 152 4.90 -18.03 -4.15
CA ALA A 152 5.27 -18.53 -2.81
C ALA A 152 6.58 -17.94 -2.28
N GLY A 153 7.60 -17.78 -3.15
CA GLY A 153 8.87 -17.17 -2.78
C GLY A 153 8.78 -15.68 -2.43
N LYS A 154 7.83 -14.94 -3.04
CA LYS A 154 7.57 -13.53 -2.74
C LYS A 154 6.62 -13.38 -1.54
N ILE A 155 5.51 -14.10 -1.50
CA ILE A 155 4.46 -14.04 -0.45
C ILE A 155 5.06 -14.15 0.96
N ALA A 156 6.03 -15.05 1.19
CA ALA A 156 6.65 -15.22 2.50
C ALA A 156 7.39 -13.95 2.98
N ARG A 157 8.10 -13.27 2.07
CA ARG A 157 8.85 -12.03 2.32
C ARG A 157 7.97 -10.76 2.28
N VAL A 158 6.86 -10.84 1.56
CA VAL A 158 5.88 -9.78 1.31
C VAL A 158 4.97 -9.51 2.51
N THR A 159 4.79 -10.46 3.44
CA THR A 159 3.93 -10.24 4.62
C THR A 159 4.52 -9.32 5.70
N GLU A 160 5.76 -8.85 5.52
CA GLU A 160 6.48 -8.05 6.51
C GLU A 160 6.43 -6.54 6.23
N GLU A 161 6.51 -6.13 4.96
CA GLU A 161 6.54 -4.72 4.56
C GLU A 161 5.75 -4.52 3.25
N ILE A 162 4.85 -3.54 3.23
CA ILE A 162 4.10 -3.13 2.04
C ILE A 162 4.87 -1.99 1.38
N LYS A 163 5.37 -2.25 0.16
CA LYS A 163 6.02 -1.24 -0.70
C LYS A 163 5.13 -0.92 -1.88
N THR A 164 4.92 0.38 -2.13
CA THR A 164 4.07 0.82 -3.25
C THR A 164 4.89 1.02 -4.53
N VAL A 165 4.37 0.57 -5.66
CA VAL A 165 5.08 0.64 -6.96
C VAL A 165 4.65 1.89 -7.73
N GLU A 166 5.35 3.00 -7.53
CA GLU A 166 4.89 4.30 -8.01
C GLU A 166 5.53 4.77 -9.30
N LYS A 167 6.82 4.50 -9.46
CA LYS A 167 7.58 4.72 -10.68
C LYS A 167 8.24 3.42 -11.10
N LEU A 168 8.09 3.11 -12.38
CA LEU A 168 8.76 2.01 -13.05
C LEU A 168 9.98 2.58 -13.79
N GLN A 169 11.18 2.28 -13.32
CA GLN A 169 12.38 2.50 -14.10
C GLN A 169 12.76 1.22 -14.82
N VAL A 170 12.94 1.34 -16.13
CA VAL A 170 13.22 0.21 -17.01
C VAL A 170 14.74 0.11 -17.14
N ASN A 171 15.32 -0.93 -16.55
CA ASN A 171 16.73 -1.24 -16.73
C ASN A 171 16.90 -2.12 -17.98
N TRP A 172 17.09 -1.48 -19.13
CA TRP A 172 17.23 -2.15 -20.44
C TRP A 172 18.36 -3.18 -20.48
N LYS A 173 19.43 -3.01 -19.70
CA LYS A 173 20.50 -4.02 -19.61
C LYS A 173 20.00 -5.31 -18.96
N LYS A 174 19.26 -5.21 -17.85
CA LYS A 174 18.67 -6.38 -17.18
C LYS A 174 17.64 -7.07 -18.06
N ILE A 175 16.86 -6.29 -18.83
CA ILE A 175 15.91 -6.84 -19.81
C ILE A 175 16.65 -7.60 -20.90
N LEU A 176 17.68 -6.99 -21.49
CA LEU A 176 18.47 -7.60 -22.56
C LEU A 176 19.18 -8.88 -22.10
N ILE A 177 19.78 -8.87 -20.90
CA ILE A 177 20.41 -10.05 -20.31
C ILE A 177 19.38 -11.15 -20.07
N SER A 178 18.21 -10.81 -19.53
CA SER A 178 17.14 -11.79 -19.29
C SER A 178 16.61 -12.38 -20.59
N LEU A 179 16.51 -11.56 -21.64
CA LEU A 179 16.09 -11.99 -22.97
C LEU A 179 17.09 -12.96 -23.60
N LEU A 180 18.39 -12.63 -23.54
CA LEU A 180 19.45 -13.49 -24.03
C LEU A 180 19.54 -14.80 -23.25
N MET A 181 19.47 -14.73 -21.92
CA MET A 181 19.50 -15.90 -21.03
C MET A 181 18.30 -16.82 -21.28
N ALA A 182 17.08 -16.27 -21.35
CA ALA A 182 15.88 -17.07 -21.62
C ALA A 182 15.97 -17.72 -23.01
N GLY A 183 16.33 -16.96 -24.05
CA GLY A 183 16.49 -17.50 -25.41
C GLY A 183 17.55 -18.60 -25.49
N LEU A 184 18.69 -18.43 -24.82
CA LEU A 184 19.74 -19.46 -24.74
C LEU A 184 19.27 -20.71 -24.01
N ILE A 185 18.67 -20.58 -22.84
CA ILE A 185 18.23 -21.73 -22.03
C ILE A 185 17.16 -22.52 -22.78
N PHE A 186 16.10 -21.86 -23.25
CA PHE A 186 15.03 -22.52 -23.97
C PHE A 186 15.49 -23.07 -25.33
N GLY A 187 16.35 -22.33 -26.05
CA GLY A 187 16.88 -22.77 -27.33
C GLY A 187 17.83 -23.96 -27.24
N LEU A 188 18.70 -24.00 -26.23
CA LEU A 188 19.58 -25.14 -25.99
C LEU A 188 18.80 -26.37 -25.56
N ILE A 189 17.84 -26.23 -24.64
CA ILE A 189 17.02 -27.36 -24.19
C ILE A 189 16.20 -27.92 -25.36
N ALA A 190 15.50 -27.05 -26.11
CA ALA A 190 14.69 -27.48 -27.26
C ALA A 190 15.57 -28.10 -28.37
N GLY A 191 16.73 -27.51 -28.66
CA GLY A 191 17.64 -28.03 -29.68
C GLY A 191 18.29 -29.35 -29.31
N LEU A 192 18.65 -29.55 -28.05
CA LEU A 192 19.17 -30.83 -27.57
C LEU A 192 18.10 -31.92 -27.63
N ILE A 193 16.88 -31.64 -27.18
CA ILE A 193 15.77 -32.59 -27.24
C ILE A 193 15.45 -32.95 -28.71
N ALA A 194 15.33 -31.94 -29.58
CA ALA A 194 15.04 -32.15 -30.99
C ALA A 194 16.16 -32.88 -31.73
N GLY A 195 17.43 -32.57 -31.43
CA GLY A 195 18.60 -33.24 -32.04
C GLY A 195 18.87 -34.65 -31.50
N LEU A 196 18.31 -35.00 -30.35
CA LEU A 196 18.31 -36.37 -29.82
C LEU A 196 17.19 -37.24 -30.44
N ILE A 197 16.07 -36.62 -30.83
CA ILE A 197 14.89 -37.31 -31.38
C ILE A 197 14.91 -37.36 -32.91
N ALA A 198 15.45 -36.32 -33.57
CA ALA A 198 15.55 -36.19 -35.01
C ALA A 198 17.02 -36.11 -35.45
N GLU A 199 17.26 -36.06 -36.77
CA GLU A 199 18.61 -35.86 -37.29
C GLU A 199 19.27 -34.58 -36.73
N PRO A 200 20.59 -34.58 -36.43
CA PRO A 200 21.26 -33.48 -35.74
C PRO A 200 21.05 -32.10 -36.38
N MET A 201 21.01 -32.04 -37.72
CA MET A 201 20.84 -30.81 -38.48
C MET A 201 19.39 -30.27 -38.39
N ALA A 202 18.41 -31.17 -38.44
CA ALA A 202 16.99 -30.83 -38.26
C ALA A 202 16.71 -30.42 -36.81
N GLY A 203 17.34 -31.08 -35.84
CA GLY A 203 17.26 -30.75 -34.43
C GLY A 203 17.84 -29.37 -34.08
N LEU A 204 18.97 -28.99 -34.69
CA LEU A 204 19.57 -27.66 -34.53
C LEU A 204 18.68 -26.55 -35.10
N MET A 205 18.13 -26.74 -36.30
CA MET A 205 17.18 -25.78 -36.89
C MET A 205 15.92 -25.64 -36.05
N ALA A 206 15.32 -26.75 -35.61
CA ALA A 206 14.16 -26.73 -34.74
C ALA A 206 14.48 -26.03 -33.40
N GLY A 207 15.60 -26.37 -32.77
CA GLY A 207 16.06 -25.77 -31.52
C GLY A 207 16.25 -24.26 -31.60
N LEU A 208 16.86 -23.76 -32.69
CA LEU A 208 17.05 -22.33 -32.92
C LEU A 208 15.72 -21.60 -33.11
N ILE A 209 14.79 -22.16 -33.89
CA ILE A 209 13.48 -21.55 -34.12
C ILE A 209 12.67 -21.51 -32.81
N PHE A 210 12.56 -22.63 -32.10
CA PHE A 210 11.85 -22.69 -30.83
C PHE A 210 12.53 -21.85 -29.74
N GLY A 211 13.86 -21.82 -29.71
CA GLY A 211 14.65 -21.00 -28.79
C GLY A 211 14.48 -19.51 -29.00
N LEU A 212 14.49 -19.05 -30.25
CA LEU A 212 14.25 -17.66 -30.60
C LEU A 212 12.81 -17.26 -30.29
N MET A 213 11.82 -18.10 -30.59
CA MET A 213 10.43 -17.82 -30.23
C MET A 213 10.24 -17.77 -28.71
N ALA A 214 10.76 -18.74 -27.97
CA ALA A 214 10.69 -18.75 -26.51
C ALA A 214 11.45 -17.57 -25.90
N GLY A 215 12.62 -17.21 -26.43
CA GLY A 215 13.39 -16.04 -26.01
C GLY A 215 12.66 -14.72 -26.26
N LEU A 216 11.98 -14.57 -27.40
CA LEU A 216 11.19 -13.38 -27.72
C LEU A 216 9.90 -13.27 -26.88
N ILE A 217 9.33 -14.39 -26.44
CA ILE A 217 8.11 -14.42 -25.61
C ILE A 217 8.46 -14.27 -24.13
N PHE A 218 9.31 -15.14 -23.60
CA PHE A 218 9.63 -15.21 -22.17
C PHE A 218 10.74 -14.25 -21.75
N GLY A 219 11.62 -13.87 -22.68
CA GLY A 219 12.73 -12.96 -22.42
C GLY A 219 12.31 -11.56 -21.97
N PRO A 220 11.41 -10.86 -22.68
CA PRO A 220 10.89 -9.57 -22.25
C PRO A 220 10.12 -9.69 -20.93
N MET A 221 9.42 -10.80 -20.71
CA MET A 221 8.62 -11.04 -19.51
C MET A 221 9.50 -11.22 -18.27
N ALA A 222 10.54 -12.05 -18.36
CA ALA A 222 11.56 -12.19 -17.32
C ALA A 222 12.35 -10.88 -17.13
N GLY A 223 12.68 -10.21 -18.23
CA GLY A 223 13.36 -8.93 -18.23
C GLY A 223 12.58 -7.85 -17.51
N LEU A 224 11.28 -7.74 -17.74
CA LEU A 224 10.41 -6.82 -17.00
C LEU A 224 10.31 -7.24 -15.53
N MET A 225 10.24 -8.54 -15.23
CA MET A 225 10.15 -9.03 -13.84
C MET A 225 11.38 -8.67 -13.00
N PHE A 226 12.59 -8.74 -13.57
CA PHE A 226 13.85 -8.50 -12.85
C PHE A 226 14.49 -7.14 -13.13
N GLY A 227 14.08 -6.48 -14.22
CA GLY A 227 14.63 -5.22 -14.71
C GLY A 227 13.78 -4.00 -14.39
N LEU A 228 12.57 -4.17 -13.82
CA LEU A 228 11.78 -3.07 -13.28
C LEU A 228 12.34 -2.67 -11.92
N GLU A 229 12.95 -1.50 -11.85
CA GLU A 229 13.33 -0.87 -10.59
C GLU A 229 12.14 -0.07 -10.06
N VAL A 230 11.68 -0.46 -8.88
CA VAL A 230 10.56 0.17 -8.18
C VAL A 230 11.10 1.37 -7.41
N LEU A 231 10.64 2.57 -7.77
CA LEU A 231 10.92 3.79 -7.04
C LEU A 231 9.66 4.33 -6.37
N GLU A 232 9.78 4.67 -5.09
CA GLU A 232 8.77 5.44 -4.36
C GLU A 232 8.95 6.93 -4.64
N ILE A 233 7.85 7.67 -4.69
CA ILE A 233 7.92 9.13 -4.81
C ILE A 233 7.92 9.70 -3.39
N GLU A 234 8.97 10.42 -3.03
CA GLU A 234 9.11 10.99 -1.68
C GLU A 234 8.01 12.02 -1.36
N THR A 235 7.60 12.79 -2.38
CA THR A 235 6.61 13.87 -2.22
C THR A 235 5.22 13.44 -2.69
N LYS A 236 4.28 13.39 -1.75
CA LYS A 236 2.87 13.04 -1.98
C LYS A 236 2.02 14.29 -1.97
N THR A 237 1.14 14.42 -2.96
CA THR A 237 0.22 15.57 -3.06
C THR A 237 -1.21 15.24 -2.67
N SER A 238 -1.58 13.96 -2.67
CA SER A 238 -2.91 13.49 -2.32
C SER A 238 -2.86 12.20 -1.50
N PRO A 239 -3.83 11.95 -0.60
CA PRO A 239 -3.90 10.69 0.13
C PRO A 239 -4.07 9.50 -0.82
N ASN A 240 -3.39 8.39 -0.55
CA ASN A 240 -3.43 7.14 -1.33
C ASN A 240 -2.86 7.21 -2.75
N GLN A 241 -2.12 8.27 -3.10
CA GLN A 241 -1.55 8.46 -4.43
C GLN A 241 -0.64 7.30 -4.87
N GLY A 242 0.18 6.77 -3.99
CA GLY A 242 1.08 5.65 -4.25
C GLY A 242 0.32 4.36 -4.57
N ILE A 243 -0.74 4.07 -3.81
CA ILE A 243 -1.61 2.90 -4.05
C ILE A 243 -2.27 3.01 -5.44
N TRP A 244 -2.85 4.17 -5.77
CA TRP A 244 -3.48 4.37 -7.08
C TRP A 244 -2.49 4.29 -8.24
N LYS A 245 -1.27 4.78 -8.08
CA LYS A 245 -0.20 4.63 -9.07
C LYS A 245 0.21 3.16 -9.23
N SER A 246 0.32 2.42 -8.13
CA SER A 246 0.60 0.98 -8.13
C SER A 246 -0.47 0.20 -8.90
N VAL A 247 -1.74 0.52 -8.69
CA VAL A 247 -2.86 -0.06 -9.45
C VAL A 247 -2.77 0.28 -10.94
N ARG A 248 -2.51 1.55 -11.27
CA ARG A 248 -2.38 1.97 -12.68
C ARG A 248 -1.23 1.24 -13.37
N ASN A 249 -0.08 1.14 -12.70
CA ASN A 249 1.11 0.42 -13.18
C ASN A 249 0.84 -1.09 -13.34
N ALA A 250 0.11 -1.70 -12.41
CA ALA A 250 -0.32 -3.09 -12.50
C ALA A 250 -1.18 -3.35 -13.76
N ILE A 251 -2.13 -2.46 -14.04
CA ILE A 251 -3.02 -2.56 -15.21
C ILE A 251 -2.23 -2.37 -16.50
N THR A 252 -1.30 -1.39 -16.58
CA THR A 252 -0.47 -1.23 -17.78
C THR A 252 0.43 -2.44 -18.01
N LEU A 253 1.05 -2.99 -16.96
CA LEU A 253 1.86 -4.20 -17.08
C LEU A 253 1.02 -5.42 -17.48
N TRP A 254 -0.17 -5.55 -16.91
CA TRP A 254 -1.13 -6.60 -17.29
C TRP A 254 -1.43 -6.57 -18.78
N LEU A 255 -1.91 -5.42 -19.28
CA LEU A 255 -2.32 -5.30 -20.67
C LEU A 255 -1.13 -5.47 -21.62
N MET A 256 0.03 -4.89 -21.29
CA MET A 256 1.23 -4.97 -22.11
C MET A 256 1.72 -6.40 -22.26
N VAL A 257 1.90 -7.12 -21.14
CA VAL A 257 2.39 -8.51 -21.16
C VAL A 257 1.33 -9.43 -21.77
N GLY A 258 0.06 -9.25 -21.38
CA GLY A 258 -0.99 -10.14 -21.82
C GLY A 258 -1.29 -10.06 -23.31
N LEU A 259 -1.32 -8.85 -23.88
CA LEU A 259 -1.48 -8.67 -25.33
C LEU A 259 -0.25 -9.13 -26.09
N MET A 260 0.96 -8.87 -25.59
CA MET A 260 2.19 -9.31 -26.24
C MET A 260 2.24 -10.84 -26.36
N VAL A 261 2.01 -11.56 -25.26
CA VAL A 261 2.02 -13.03 -25.25
C VAL A 261 0.88 -13.59 -26.10
N GLY A 262 -0.34 -13.08 -25.90
CA GLY A 262 -1.51 -13.61 -26.56
C GLY A 262 -1.51 -13.41 -28.08
N LEU A 263 -1.11 -12.21 -28.55
CA LEU A 263 -1.03 -11.92 -29.98
C LEU A 263 0.16 -12.63 -30.63
N MET A 264 1.35 -12.65 -30.01
CA MET A 264 2.49 -13.34 -30.62
C MET A 264 2.21 -14.83 -30.79
N VAL A 265 1.79 -15.52 -29.73
CA VAL A 265 1.53 -16.96 -29.81
C VAL A 265 0.33 -17.26 -30.71
N GLY A 266 -0.74 -16.47 -30.60
CA GLY A 266 -1.93 -16.63 -31.42
C GLY A 266 -1.66 -16.46 -32.91
N LEU A 267 -0.87 -15.45 -33.30
CA LEU A 267 -0.50 -15.22 -34.70
C LEU A 267 0.46 -16.30 -35.22
N ILE A 268 1.47 -16.71 -34.43
CA ILE A 268 2.39 -17.77 -34.82
C ILE A 268 1.64 -19.09 -35.07
N ALA A 269 0.77 -19.47 -34.12
CA ALA A 269 0.00 -20.70 -34.23
C ALA A 269 -0.99 -20.65 -35.40
N GLY A 270 -1.69 -19.52 -35.56
CA GLY A 270 -2.69 -19.37 -36.60
C GLY A 270 -2.12 -19.25 -38.01
N LEU A 271 -0.99 -18.56 -38.20
CA LEU A 271 -0.33 -18.45 -39.51
C LEU A 271 0.25 -19.78 -39.98
N ARG A 272 0.63 -20.68 -39.05
CA ARG A 272 1.14 -22.03 -39.37
C ARG A 272 0.07 -22.94 -39.97
N GLU A 273 -1.19 -22.78 -39.56
CA GLU A 273 -2.32 -23.59 -40.05
C GLU A 273 -3.14 -22.93 -41.17
N GLY A 274 -2.80 -21.69 -41.57
CA GLY A 274 -3.43 -20.97 -42.66
C GLY A 274 -4.61 -20.07 -42.27
N LEU A 275 -4.97 -19.15 -43.16
CA LEU A 275 -5.95 -18.06 -42.95
C LEU A 275 -7.41 -18.57 -43.02
N THR A 276 -7.82 -19.43 -42.08
CA THR A 276 -9.16 -20.05 -42.01
C THR A 276 -9.87 -19.73 -40.69
N GLU A 277 -11.10 -20.24 -40.48
CA GLU A 277 -11.83 -20.20 -39.19
C GLU A 277 -10.96 -20.65 -37.98
N ARG A 278 -9.96 -21.51 -38.23
CA ARG A 278 -8.99 -21.95 -37.22
C ARG A 278 -8.07 -20.85 -36.72
N LEU A 279 -7.71 -19.87 -37.55
CA LEU A 279 -6.91 -18.70 -37.15
C LEU A 279 -7.65 -17.89 -36.09
N MET A 280 -8.94 -17.62 -36.31
CA MET A 280 -9.76 -16.87 -35.35
C MET A 280 -9.89 -17.61 -34.02
N ALA A 281 -10.13 -18.92 -34.05
CA ALA A 281 -10.19 -19.74 -32.85
C ALA A 281 -8.87 -19.77 -32.07
N MET A 282 -7.73 -19.96 -32.77
CA MET A 282 -6.39 -19.95 -32.17
C MET A 282 -6.07 -18.58 -31.57
N LEU A 283 -6.33 -17.50 -32.29
CA LEU A 283 -6.08 -16.14 -31.82
C LEU A 283 -6.89 -15.83 -30.56
N MET A 284 -8.19 -16.14 -30.55
CA MET A 284 -9.04 -15.94 -29.37
C MET A 284 -8.54 -16.75 -28.17
N PHE A 285 -8.19 -18.03 -28.38
CA PHE A 285 -7.70 -18.89 -27.32
C PHE A 285 -6.40 -18.33 -26.70
N TRP A 286 -5.40 -18.02 -27.52
CA TRP A 286 -4.11 -17.52 -27.05
C TRP A 286 -4.20 -16.10 -26.48
N LEU A 287 -5.13 -15.28 -26.96
CA LEU A 287 -5.39 -13.97 -26.38
C LEU A 287 -5.99 -14.08 -24.98
N ILE A 288 -6.91 -15.02 -24.74
CA ILE A 288 -7.43 -15.30 -23.40
C ILE A 288 -6.31 -15.79 -22.48
N VAL A 289 -5.49 -16.74 -22.93
CA VAL A 289 -4.34 -17.25 -22.16
C VAL A 289 -3.36 -16.11 -21.85
N GLY A 290 -3.04 -15.28 -22.84
CA GLY A 290 -2.17 -14.11 -22.68
C GLY A 290 -2.71 -13.13 -21.65
N LEU A 291 -3.99 -12.75 -21.74
CA LEU A 291 -4.62 -11.85 -20.77
C LEU A 291 -4.60 -12.41 -19.34
N ILE A 292 -4.75 -13.73 -19.18
CA ILE A 292 -4.64 -14.38 -17.87
C ILE A 292 -3.21 -14.32 -17.34
N VAL A 293 -2.21 -14.64 -18.18
CA VAL A 293 -0.79 -14.55 -17.82
C VAL A 293 -0.40 -13.12 -17.46
N GLY A 294 -0.86 -12.14 -18.25
CA GLY A 294 -0.65 -10.73 -17.93
C GLY A 294 -1.32 -10.33 -16.61
N LEU A 295 -2.52 -10.85 -16.32
CA LEU A 295 -3.26 -10.47 -15.11
C LEU A 295 -2.48 -10.88 -13.87
N ILE A 296 -1.95 -12.11 -13.90
CA ILE A 296 -1.05 -12.64 -12.89
C ILE A 296 0.19 -11.74 -12.75
N PHE A 297 0.79 -11.37 -13.87
CA PHE A 297 1.98 -10.52 -13.88
C PHE A 297 1.73 -9.12 -13.29
N GLY A 298 0.60 -8.49 -13.64
CA GLY A 298 0.19 -7.20 -13.09
C GLY A 298 -0.12 -7.27 -11.60
N LEU A 299 -0.80 -8.33 -11.15
CA LEU A 299 -1.08 -8.56 -9.73
C LEU A 299 0.20 -8.70 -8.90
N VAL A 300 1.18 -9.48 -9.39
CA VAL A 300 2.45 -9.72 -8.69
C VAL A 300 3.34 -8.48 -8.63
N ASN A 301 3.32 -7.60 -9.63
CA ASN A 301 4.26 -6.47 -9.73
C ASN A 301 3.64 -5.09 -9.42
N GLY A 302 2.35 -5.02 -9.07
CA GLY A 302 1.72 -3.76 -8.68
C GLY A 302 0.37 -3.89 -7.97
N GLY A 303 -0.35 -4.99 -8.20
CA GLY A 303 -1.62 -5.27 -7.50
C GLY A 303 -1.44 -5.69 -6.04
N GLU A 304 -0.29 -6.27 -5.72
CA GLU A 304 0.06 -6.77 -4.39
C GLU A 304 -0.11 -5.71 -3.30
N ALA A 305 0.51 -4.54 -3.46
CA ALA A 305 0.42 -3.45 -2.48
C ALA A 305 -1.03 -3.02 -2.23
N CYS A 306 -1.88 -3.03 -3.26
CA CYS A 306 -3.30 -2.68 -3.14
C CYS A 306 -4.07 -3.73 -2.33
N ILE A 307 -3.90 -5.01 -2.65
CA ILE A 307 -4.55 -6.12 -1.95
C ILE A 307 -4.13 -6.12 -0.47
N GLN A 308 -2.83 -6.00 -0.21
CA GLN A 308 -2.30 -5.95 1.15
C GLN A 308 -2.83 -4.76 1.95
N HIS A 309 -2.81 -3.56 1.38
CA HIS A 309 -3.36 -2.38 2.06
C HIS A 309 -4.85 -2.50 2.32
N PHE A 310 -5.62 -3.06 1.38
CA PHE A 310 -7.05 -3.27 1.57
C PHE A 310 -7.32 -4.25 2.71
N ILE A 311 -6.65 -5.42 2.71
CA ILE A 311 -6.81 -6.42 3.78
C ILE A 311 -6.33 -5.86 5.12
N LEU A 312 -5.19 -5.14 5.15
CA LEU A 312 -4.70 -4.48 6.36
C LEU A 312 -5.74 -3.51 6.94
N ARG A 313 -6.33 -2.66 6.09
CA ARG A 313 -7.38 -1.72 6.52
C ARG A 313 -8.63 -2.45 7.00
N LEU A 314 -9.03 -3.52 6.33
CA LEU A 314 -10.19 -4.33 6.72
C LEU A 314 -9.98 -4.96 8.10
N VAL A 315 -8.79 -5.52 8.36
CA VAL A 315 -8.43 -6.09 9.66
C VAL A 315 -8.33 -4.99 10.73
N LEU A 316 -7.74 -3.84 10.44
CA LEU A 316 -7.66 -2.73 11.40
C LEU A 316 -9.06 -2.17 11.74
N TYR A 317 -9.91 -2.03 10.74
CA TYR A 317 -11.29 -1.59 10.89
C TYR A 317 -12.11 -2.59 11.72
N SER A 318 -11.99 -3.89 11.46
CA SER A 318 -12.70 -4.91 12.23
C SER A 318 -12.25 -4.97 13.70
N ASN A 319 -11.08 -4.42 14.02
CA ASN A 319 -10.57 -4.30 15.40
C ASN A 319 -10.84 -2.89 16.00
N ASN A 320 -11.72 -2.08 15.39
CA ASN A 320 -12.07 -0.72 15.79
C ASN A 320 -10.89 0.27 15.88
N CYS A 321 -9.73 -0.08 15.32
CA CYS A 321 -8.52 0.72 15.40
C CYS A 321 -8.55 1.97 14.51
N ILE A 322 -9.25 1.87 13.38
CA ILE A 322 -9.36 2.94 12.38
C ILE A 322 -10.81 3.06 11.86
N PRO A 323 -11.22 4.22 11.33
CA PRO A 323 -12.46 4.36 10.60
C PRO A 323 -12.37 3.80 9.17
N TRP A 324 -13.51 3.41 8.59
CA TRP A 324 -13.59 2.88 7.23
C TRP A 324 -13.08 3.88 6.17
N ASN A 325 -13.60 5.11 6.19
CA ASN A 325 -13.10 6.19 5.35
C ASN A 325 -12.08 7.04 6.12
N TYR A 326 -10.84 6.56 6.14
CA TYR A 326 -9.80 7.18 6.94
C TYR A 326 -9.47 8.60 6.48
N ALA A 327 -9.45 8.87 5.16
CA ALA A 327 -9.21 10.21 4.63
C ALA A 327 -10.25 11.23 5.13
N ARG A 328 -11.54 10.86 5.07
CA ARG A 328 -12.63 11.72 5.56
C ARG A 328 -12.52 11.99 7.07
N PHE A 329 -12.12 10.99 7.85
CA PHE A 329 -11.88 11.19 9.28
C PHE A 329 -10.70 12.12 9.55
N LEU A 330 -9.60 12.00 8.82
CA LEU A 330 -8.43 12.84 9.02
C LEU A 330 -8.71 14.29 8.60
N ASP A 331 -9.47 14.50 7.53
CA ASP A 331 -9.95 15.84 7.16
C ASP A 331 -10.89 16.40 8.26
N TYR A 332 -11.79 15.59 8.83
CA TYR A 332 -12.64 15.98 9.97
C TYR A 332 -11.83 16.37 11.22
N ALA A 333 -10.74 15.64 11.50
CA ALA A 333 -9.84 15.94 12.62
C ALA A 333 -9.00 17.18 12.34
N ALA A 334 -8.63 17.42 11.08
CA ALA A 334 -7.97 18.64 10.65
C ALA A 334 -8.86 19.88 10.77
N ASP A 335 -10.15 19.77 10.42
CA ASP A 335 -11.14 20.83 10.61
C ASP A 335 -11.33 21.25 12.07
N ARG A 336 -11.09 20.32 13.00
CA ARG A 336 -11.11 20.55 14.46
C ARG A 336 -9.77 20.94 15.04
N ILE A 337 -8.75 21.14 14.21
CA ILE A 337 -7.42 21.61 14.62
C ILE A 337 -6.68 20.54 15.46
N PHE A 338 -7.11 19.27 15.42
CA PHE A 338 -6.29 18.18 15.97
C PHE A 338 -5.11 17.84 15.05
N LEU A 339 -5.37 17.89 13.74
CA LEU A 339 -4.41 17.61 12.69
C LEU A 339 -4.25 18.80 11.75
N GLN A 340 -3.20 18.76 10.95
CA GLN A 340 -2.98 19.66 9.81
C GLN A 340 -2.62 18.84 8.59
N LYS A 341 -3.22 19.17 7.45
CA LYS A 341 -2.95 18.51 6.17
C LYS A 341 -1.68 19.09 5.55
N VAL A 342 -0.72 18.23 5.21
CA VAL A 342 0.56 18.61 4.60
C VAL A 342 0.80 17.73 3.39
N GLY A 343 0.60 18.28 2.19
CA GLY A 343 0.60 17.51 0.95
C GLY A 343 -0.45 16.39 0.97
N GLY A 344 -0.01 15.15 0.77
CA GLY A 344 -0.84 13.94 0.83
C GLY A 344 -0.98 13.32 2.23
N GLY A 345 -0.34 13.89 3.25
CA GLY A 345 -0.33 13.37 4.62
C GLY A 345 -0.92 14.32 5.66
N TYR A 346 -0.92 13.86 6.91
CA TYR A 346 -1.45 14.58 8.05
C TYR A 346 -0.42 14.62 9.16
N ILE A 347 -0.25 15.77 9.80
CA ILE A 347 0.56 15.93 11.00
C ILE A 347 -0.36 16.29 12.16
N PHE A 348 0.00 15.88 13.38
CA PHE A 348 -0.57 16.53 14.55
C PHE A 348 -0.08 17.98 14.59
N ILE A 349 -0.95 18.90 14.99
CA ILE A 349 -0.58 20.32 15.08
C ILE A 349 0.62 20.54 16.00
N HIS A 350 0.73 19.71 17.03
CA HIS A 350 1.90 19.66 17.89
C HIS A 350 2.34 18.22 18.15
N ARG A 351 3.66 17.98 18.06
CA ARG A 351 4.29 16.75 18.57
C ARG A 351 3.91 16.41 20.02
N MET A 352 3.90 17.38 20.94
CA MET A 352 3.52 17.14 22.34
C MET A 352 2.04 16.75 22.48
N LEU A 353 1.15 17.27 21.63
CA LEU A 353 -0.25 16.83 21.60
C LEU A 353 -0.36 15.37 21.14
N MET A 354 0.43 14.98 20.14
CA MET A 354 0.53 13.58 19.70
C MET A 354 1.03 12.68 20.84
N GLU A 355 2.11 13.06 21.53
CA GLU A 355 2.64 12.32 22.67
C GLU A 355 1.61 12.21 23.81
N HIS A 356 0.87 13.29 24.10
CA HIS A 356 -0.24 13.28 25.07
C HIS A 356 -1.35 12.28 24.68
N PHE A 357 -1.79 12.28 23.42
CA PHE A 357 -2.73 11.27 22.92
C PHE A 357 -2.16 9.85 23.01
N ALA A 358 -0.86 9.67 22.80
CA ALA A 358 -0.21 8.37 22.90
C ALA A 358 -0.15 7.84 24.35
N GLU A 359 -0.01 8.72 25.34
CA GLU A 359 -0.04 8.37 26.77
C GLU A 359 -1.45 8.04 27.29
N MET A 360 -2.50 8.55 26.64
CA MET A 360 -3.87 8.29 27.06
C MET A 360 -4.23 6.79 26.99
N LYS A 361 -4.98 6.34 27.99
CA LYS A 361 -5.65 5.03 27.94
C LYS A 361 -6.86 5.13 27.00
N PRO A 362 -7.04 4.19 26.06
CA PRO A 362 -8.28 4.14 25.30
C PRO A 362 -9.41 3.84 26.29
N GLU A 363 -10.44 4.69 26.29
CA GLU A 363 -11.68 4.37 26.99
C GLU A 363 -12.30 3.17 26.25
N ASN A 364 -12.58 2.10 27.01
CA ASN A 364 -13.06 0.82 26.48
C ASN A 364 -14.51 0.90 25.99
#